data_AF-A0A1V5VLJ4-F1
#
_entry.id   AF-A0A1V5VLJ4-F1
#
_cell.length_a   1.000
_cell.length_b   1.000
_cell.length_c   1.000
_cell.angle_alpha   90.00
_cell.angle_beta   90.00
_cell.angle_gamma   90.00
#
_symmetry.space_group_name_H-M   'P 1'
#
loop_
_entity.id
_entity.type
_entity.pdbx_description
1 polymer ?
#
loop_
_entity_poly.entity_id
_entity_poly.type
_entity_poly.pdbx_seq_one_letter_code
_entity_poly.pdbx_strand_id
1 'polypeptide(L)'
;MAGGIPFVNFFTTFLLALPLGMSIFIVYLLYLRGDKDNAITNIFNCFKDYGRFLGTSILVFLFTLLWTLLFIIPGIIKSYAYSMTYYISHDNPQMKANDAIELSMKMMKGKKGKLFLLDLSFIGWFLLCILTLGIGLLWLYPYILTSRAAFYEDVKTAYESGNITE
;
A
#
# COMPACT_ATOMS: atom_id res chain seq x y z
N MET A 1 -22.00 10.13 -37.71
CA MET A 1 -21.04 9.07 -37.32
C MET A 1 -19.92 9.71 -36.53
N ALA A 2 -19.84 9.45 -35.23
CA ALA A 2 -18.65 9.74 -34.43
C ALA A 2 -18.59 8.69 -33.31
N GLY A 3 -18.26 7.45 -33.68
CA GLY A 3 -18.00 6.35 -32.76
C GLY A 3 -16.64 6.55 -32.09
N GLY A 4 -16.52 7.58 -31.25
CA GLY A 4 -15.38 7.73 -30.35
C GLY A 4 -15.46 6.65 -29.28
N ILE A 5 -14.44 5.79 -29.20
CA ILE A 5 -14.33 4.72 -28.21
C ILE A 5 -14.63 5.31 -26.81
N PRO A 6 -15.52 4.72 -25.99
CA PRO A 6 -15.97 5.30 -24.72
C PRO A 6 -14.82 5.71 -23.77
N PHE A 7 -13.66 5.06 -23.91
CA PHE A 7 -12.44 5.38 -23.18
C PHE A 7 -11.82 6.75 -23.54
N VAL A 8 -11.86 7.15 -24.82
CA VAL A 8 -11.36 8.45 -25.27
C VAL A 8 -12.21 9.56 -24.65
N ASN A 9 -13.52 9.37 -24.61
CA ASN A 9 -14.46 10.33 -24.02
C ASN A 9 -14.29 10.46 -22.50
N PHE A 10 -14.01 9.35 -21.80
CA PHE A 10 -13.71 9.36 -20.37
C PHE A 10 -12.41 10.12 -20.07
N PHE A 11 -11.35 9.84 -20.82
CA PHE A 11 -10.04 10.46 -20.63
C PHE A 11 -10.07 11.97 -20.91
N THR A 12 -10.74 12.38 -22.00
CA THR A 12 -10.89 13.81 -22.35
C THR A 12 -11.75 14.56 -21.33
N THR A 13 -12.84 13.95 -20.85
CA THR A 13 -13.70 14.54 -19.82
C THR A 13 -12.97 14.68 -18.49
N PHE A 14 -12.20 13.66 -18.09
CA PHE A 14 -11.39 13.70 -16.88
C PHE A 14 -10.32 14.79 -16.94
N LEU A 15 -9.62 14.91 -18.08
CA LEU A 15 -8.61 15.94 -18.29
C LEU A 15 -9.19 17.36 -18.21
N LEU A 16 -10.40 17.58 -18.76
CA LEU A 16 -11.11 18.86 -18.69
C LEU A 16 -11.71 19.16 -17.30
N ALA A 17 -11.99 18.14 -16.48
CA ALA A 17 -12.55 18.29 -15.14
C ALA A 17 -11.50 18.61 -14.05
N LEU A 18 -10.25 18.17 -14.23
CA LEU A 18 -9.13 18.47 -13.31
C LEU A 18 -8.90 19.98 -13.03
N PRO A 19 -8.86 20.88 -14.05
CA PRO A 19 -8.72 22.31 -13.80
C PRO A 19 -9.91 22.88 -13.00
N LEU A 20 -11.13 22.38 -13.25
CA LEU A 20 -12.33 22.82 -12.51
C LEU A 20 -12.26 22.42 -11.03
N GLY A 21 -11.76 21.20 -10.74
CA GLY A 21 -11.51 20.75 -9.38
C GLY A 21 -10.49 21.62 -8.64
N MET A 22 -9.45 22.11 -9.32
CA MET A 22 -8.48 23.03 -8.73
C MET A 22 -9.03 24.45 -8.56
N SER A 23 -9.84 24.91 -9.52
CA SER A 23 -10.45 26.24 -9.49
C SER A 23 -11.37 26.42 -8.28
N ILE A 24 -12.09 25.37 -7.86
CA ILE A 24 -13.03 25.46 -6.74
C ILE A 24 -12.34 25.92 -5.45
N PHE A 25 -11.12 25.45 -5.17
CA PHE A 25 -10.35 25.86 -3.99
C PHE A 25 -10.02 27.36 -4.01
N ILE A 26 -9.70 27.90 -5.19
CA ILE A 26 -9.38 29.33 -5.38
C ILE A 26 -10.64 30.18 -5.32
N VAL A 27 -11.75 29.71 -5.90
CA VAL A 27 -13.05 30.38 -5.85
C VAL A 27 -13.52 30.54 -4.41
N TYR A 28 -13.44 29.49 -3.58
CA TYR A 28 -13.78 29.59 -2.16
C TYR A 28 -12.85 30.56 -1.41
N LEU A 29 -11.56 30.56 -1.73
CA LEU A 29 -10.60 31.51 -1.15
C LEU A 29 -10.88 32.97 -1.54
N LEU A 30 -11.28 33.24 -2.78
CA LEU A 30 -11.64 34.59 -3.24
C LEU A 30 -13.00 35.03 -2.69
N TYR A 31 -13.94 34.11 -2.57
CA TYR A 31 -15.23 34.36 -1.92
C TYR A 31 -15.05 34.80 -0.46
N LEU A 32 -14.15 34.13 0.28
CA LEU A 32 -13.79 34.53 1.66
C LEU A 32 -13.07 35.89 1.72
N ARG A 33 -12.32 36.26 0.69
CA ARG A 33 -11.64 37.56 0.60
C ARG A 33 -12.57 38.72 0.19
N GLY A 34 -13.84 38.43 -0.11
CA GLY A 34 -14.80 39.43 -0.56
C GLY A 34 -14.67 39.81 -2.04
N ASP A 35 -13.79 39.16 -2.78
CA ASP A 35 -13.50 39.44 -4.19
C ASP A 35 -14.32 38.51 -5.11
N LYS A 36 -15.63 38.76 -5.16
CA LYS A 36 -16.61 37.92 -5.86
C LYS A 36 -16.48 37.99 -7.39
N ASP A 37 -16.08 39.15 -7.91
CA ASP A 37 -15.97 39.39 -9.35
C ASP A 37 -14.81 38.60 -9.96
N ASN A 38 -13.68 38.53 -9.24
CA ASN A 38 -12.55 37.69 -9.65
C ASN A 38 -12.79 36.19 -9.39
N ALA A 39 -13.69 35.81 -8.49
CA ALA A 39 -13.99 34.41 -8.21
C ALA A 39 -14.54 33.69 -9.46
N ILE A 40 -15.56 34.25 -10.12
CA ILE A 40 -16.15 33.66 -11.34
C ILE A 40 -15.14 33.66 -12.49
N THR A 41 -14.37 34.74 -12.63
CA THR A 41 -13.36 34.89 -13.68
C THR A 41 -12.24 33.85 -13.55
N ASN A 42 -11.90 33.44 -12.32
CA ASN A 42 -10.85 32.43 -12.08
C ASN A 42 -11.22 31.01 -12.53
N ILE A 43 -12.49 30.71 -12.74
CA ILE A 43 -12.93 29.44 -13.34
C ILE A 43 -12.39 29.29 -14.76
N PHE A 44 -12.36 30.39 -15.52
CA PHE A 44 -11.86 30.41 -16.88
C PHE A 44 -10.34 30.60 -16.95
N ASN A 45 -9.76 31.39 -16.03
CA ASN A 45 -8.30 31.58 -16.00
C ASN A 45 -7.52 30.31 -15.66
N CYS A 46 -8.13 29.36 -14.93
CA CYS A 46 -7.49 28.07 -14.63
C CYS A 46 -7.17 27.25 -15.89
N PHE A 47 -7.92 27.43 -16.99
CA PHE A 47 -7.61 26.79 -18.27
C PHE A 47 -6.40 27.44 -18.98
N LYS A 48 -6.13 28.73 -18.74
CA LYS A 48 -4.98 29.44 -19.31
C LYS A 48 -3.68 29.06 -18.60
N ASP A 49 -3.71 28.98 -17.28
CA ASP A 49 -2.55 28.62 -16.45
C ASP A 49 -2.52 27.12 -16.09
N TYR A 50 -3.26 26.30 -16.84
CA TYR A 50 -3.49 24.89 -16.52
C TYR A 50 -2.20 24.09 -16.31
N GLY A 51 -1.19 24.30 -17.17
CA GLY A 51 0.09 23.60 -17.08
C GLY A 51 0.84 23.85 -15.77
N ARG A 52 0.77 25.09 -15.24
CA ARG A 52 1.41 25.45 -13.96
C ARG A 52 0.70 24.78 -12.78
N PHE A 53 -0.63 24.80 -12.78
CA PHE A 53 -1.43 24.16 -11.74
C PHE A 53 -1.27 22.64 -11.75
N LEU A 54 -1.36 22.01 -12.93
CA LEU A 54 -1.09 20.59 -13.09
C LEU A 54 0.32 20.22 -12.63
N GLY A 55 1.34 20.97 -13.05
CA GLY A 55 2.71 20.70 -12.64
C GLY A 55 2.87 20.75 -11.13
N THR A 56 2.23 21.72 -10.48
CA THR A 56 2.22 21.83 -9.01
C THR A 56 1.49 20.66 -8.36
N SER A 57 0.31 20.27 -8.86
CA SER A 57 -0.45 19.15 -8.33
C SER A 57 0.24 17.80 -8.51
N ILE A 58 0.88 17.58 -9.66
CA ILE A 58 1.69 16.37 -9.92
C ILE A 58 2.88 16.33 -8.97
N LEU A 59 3.55 17.46 -8.74
CA LEU A 59 4.69 17.53 -7.84
C LEU A 59 4.28 17.28 -6.38
N VAL A 60 3.17 17.87 -5.93
CA VAL A 60 2.59 17.61 -4.61
C VAL A 60 2.22 16.13 -4.48
N PHE A 61 1.52 15.56 -5.47
CA PHE A 61 1.16 14.14 -5.48
C PHE A 61 2.40 13.25 -5.40
N LEU A 62 3.43 13.53 -6.19
CA LEU A 62 4.67 12.75 -6.23
C LEU A 62 5.41 12.83 -4.88
N PHE A 63 5.52 14.01 -4.28
CA PHE A 63 6.12 14.14 -2.95
C PHE A 63 5.30 13.45 -1.88
N THR A 64 3.98 13.58 -1.86
CA THR A 64 3.11 12.85 -0.93
C THR A 64 3.25 11.34 -1.10
N LEU A 65 3.33 10.85 -2.34
CA LEU A 65 3.54 9.43 -2.64
C LEU A 65 4.91 8.94 -2.14
N LEU A 66 5.98 9.73 -2.32
CA LEU A 66 7.30 9.39 -1.79
C LEU A 66 7.32 9.33 -0.26
N TRP A 67 6.74 10.33 0.41
CA TRP A 67 6.66 10.36 1.86
C TRP A 67 5.83 9.21 2.41
N THR A 68 4.67 8.92 1.83
CA THR A 68 3.84 7.78 2.26
C THR A 68 4.56 6.46 2.04
N LEU A 69 5.21 6.26 0.90
CA LEU A 69 5.99 5.06 0.60
C LEU A 69 7.13 4.85 1.61
N LEU A 70 7.82 5.93 2.01
CA LEU A 70 8.87 5.91 3.02
C LEU A 70 8.37 5.38 4.37
N PHE A 71 7.10 5.62 4.74
CA PHE A 71 6.50 5.09 5.97
C PHE A 71 5.87 3.70 5.81
N ILE A 72 5.32 3.39 4.63
CA ILE A 72 4.68 2.10 4.37
C ILE A 72 5.72 0.97 4.32
N ILE A 73 6.83 1.17 3.62
CA ILE A 73 7.90 0.16 3.50
C ILE A 73 8.42 -0.33 4.87
N PRO A 74 8.85 0.54 5.81
CA PRO A 74 9.33 0.09 7.11
C PRO A 74 8.22 -0.57 7.94
N GLY A 75 6.95 -0.13 7.80
CA GLY A 75 5.80 -0.79 8.41
C GLY A 75 5.65 -2.23 7.94
N ILE A 76 5.72 -2.48 6.63
CA ILE A 76 5.65 -3.82 6.04
C ILE A 76 6.84 -4.68 6.53
N ILE A 77 8.07 -4.16 6.49
CA ILE A 77 9.26 -4.90 6.95
C ILE A 77 9.15 -5.29 8.42
N LYS A 78 8.64 -4.40 9.27
CA LYS A 78 8.42 -4.68 10.70
C LYS A 78 7.30 -5.69 10.92
N SER A 79 6.20 -5.60 10.17
CA SER A 79 5.13 -6.61 10.20
C SER A 79 5.68 -8.02 9.94
N TYR A 80 6.52 -8.19 8.92
CA TYR A 80 7.18 -9.47 8.66
C TYR A 80 8.14 -9.90 9.78
N ALA A 81 8.81 -8.95 10.46
CA ALA A 81 9.69 -9.27 11.58
C ALA A 81 8.95 -9.86 12.79
N TYR A 82 7.65 -9.55 12.95
CA TYR A 82 6.80 -10.01 14.06
C TYR A 82 5.90 -11.19 13.69
N SER A 83 5.96 -11.63 12.43
CA SER A 83 5.09 -12.69 11.89
C SER A 83 5.18 -14.03 12.66
N MET A 84 6.31 -14.29 13.32
CA MET A 84 6.54 -15.55 14.04
C MET A 84 6.15 -15.48 15.53
N THR A 85 5.79 -14.30 16.04
CA THR A 85 5.49 -14.10 17.46
C THR A 85 4.37 -15.01 17.98
N TYR A 86 3.32 -15.24 17.18
CA TYR A 86 2.22 -16.11 17.60
C TYR A 86 2.66 -17.58 17.76
N TYR A 87 3.49 -18.09 16.85
CA TYR A 87 4.02 -19.45 16.93
C TYR A 87 4.97 -19.60 18.13
N ILE A 88 5.86 -18.63 18.34
CA ILE A 88 6.79 -18.62 19.48
C ILE A 88 6.05 -18.57 20.82
N SER A 89 5.03 -17.72 20.91
CA SER A 89 4.22 -17.57 22.13
C SER A 89 3.42 -18.83 22.45
N HIS A 90 3.00 -19.57 21.42
CA HIS A 90 2.34 -20.86 21.59
C HIS A 90 3.33 -21.93 22.07
N ASP A 91 4.53 -21.98 21.49
CA ASP A 91 5.57 -22.94 21.87
C ASP A 91 6.15 -22.65 23.28
N ASN A 92 6.10 -21.39 23.73
CA ASN A 92 6.64 -20.96 25.01
C ASN A 92 5.59 -20.21 25.85
N PRO A 93 4.61 -20.92 26.45
CA PRO A 93 3.47 -20.30 27.14
C PRO A 93 3.85 -19.48 28.39
N GLN A 94 5.05 -19.68 28.95
CA GLN A 94 5.56 -18.93 30.10
C GLN A 94 6.35 -17.66 29.69
N MET A 95 6.60 -17.47 28.40
CA MET A 95 7.38 -16.35 27.88
C MET A 95 6.52 -15.08 27.85
N LYS A 96 7.10 -13.92 28.21
CA LYS A 96 6.39 -12.64 28.10
C LYS A 96 6.24 -12.25 26.64
N ALA A 97 5.17 -11.52 26.32
CA ALA A 97 4.87 -11.08 24.95
C ALA A 97 6.04 -10.31 24.29
N ASN A 98 6.71 -9.42 25.04
CA ASN A 98 7.85 -8.67 24.52
C ASN A 98 9.04 -9.58 24.15
N ASP A 99 9.32 -10.59 24.97
CA ASP A 99 10.41 -11.54 24.73
C ASP A 99 10.13 -12.38 23.47
N ALA A 100 8.85 -12.77 23.25
CA ALA A 100 8.43 -13.48 22.04
C ALA A 100 8.55 -12.61 20.77
N ILE A 101 8.28 -11.31 20.87
CA ILE A 101 8.48 -10.35 19.77
C ILE A 101 9.97 -10.20 19.46
N GLU A 102 10.82 -10.06 20.49
CA GLU A 102 12.26 -9.94 20.31
C GLU A 102 12.86 -11.19 19.68
N LEU A 103 12.44 -12.37 20.14
CA LEU A 103 12.88 -13.64 19.56
C LEU A 103 12.44 -13.76 18.09
N SER A 104 11.19 -13.41 17.77
CA SER A 104 10.72 -13.35 16.37
C SER A 104 11.60 -12.44 15.52
N MET A 105 11.96 -11.25 16.01
CA MET A 105 12.84 -10.33 15.28
C MET A 105 14.23 -10.91 15.02
N LYS A 106 14.81 -11.61 16.01
CA LYS A 106 16.12 -12.27 15.90
C LYS A 106 16.07 -13.40 14.87
N MET A 107 15.10 -14.30 15.00
CA MET A 107 14.89 -15.42 14.09
C MET A 107 14.65 -14.97 12.64
N MET A 108 13.93 -13.86 12.46
CA MET A 108 13.59 -13.32 11.14
C MET A 108 14.71 -12.48 10.49
N LYS A 109 15.83 -12.23 11.17
CA LYS A 109 16.95 -11.44 10.62
C LYS A 109 17.50 -12.11 9.36
N GLY A 110 17.50 -11.39 8.24
CA GLY A 110 17.91 -11.93 6.93
C GLY A 110 16.89 -12.86 6.23
N LYS A 111 15.77 -13.21 6.89
CA LYS A 111 14.71 -14.08 6.33
C LYS A 111 13.43 -13.35 5.93
N LYS A 112 13.27 -12.08 6.32
CA LYS A 112 12.08 -11.24 6.01
C LYS A 112 11.75 -11.20 4.51
N GLY A 113 12.76 -11.08 3.65
CA GLY A 113 12.58 -11.07 2.20
C GLY A 113 12.09 -12.41 1.65
N LYS A 114 12.45 -13.53 2.27
CA LYS A 114 11.96 -14.86 1.88
C LYS A 114 10.47 -15.01 2.18
N LEU A 115 10.03 -14.53 3.35
CA LEU A 115 8.61 -14.53 3.71
C LEU A 115 7.80 -13.59 2.79
N PHE A 116 8.36 -12.43 2.42
CA PHE A 116 7.73 -11.56 1.42
C PHE A 116 7.58 -12.25 0.05
N LEU A 117 8.60 -12.96 -0.42
CA LEU A 117 8.53 -13.71 -1.68
C LEU A 117 7.54 -14.88 -1.60
N LEU A 118 7.44 -15.54 -0.44
CA LEU A 118 6.44 -16.56 -0.19
C LEU A 118 5.02 -15.98 -0.32
N ASP A 119 4.75 -14.87 0.35
CA ASP A 119 3.46 -14.17 0.24
C ASP A 119 3.20 -13.66 -1.18
N LEU A 120 4.22 -13.16 -1.87
CA LEU A 120 4.12 -12.71 -3.27
C LEU A 120 3.78 -13.87 -4.22
N SER A 121 4.23 -15.09 -3.94
CA SER A 121 3.87 -16.26 -4.75
C SER A 121 2.37 -16.57 -4.74
N PHE A 122 1.65 -16.14 -3.69
CA PHE A 122 0.21 -16.30 -3.57
C PHE A 122 -0.61 -15.25 -4.31
N ILE A 123 -0.01 -14.15 -4.79
CA ILE A 123 -0.75 -13.05 -5.42
C ILE A 123 -1.53 -13.51 -6.67
N GLY A 124 -0.95 -14.43 -7.45
CA GLY A 124 -1.61 -15.01 -8.61
C GLY A 124 -2.84 -15.83 -8.22
N TRP A 125 -2.74 -16.59 -7.13
CA TRP A 125 -3.86 -17.36 -6.58
C TRP A 125 -4.96 -16.46 -6.02
N PHE A 126 -4.61 -15.35 -5.37
CA PHE A 126 -5.59 -14.35 -4.93
C PHE A 126 -6.37 -13.77 -6.11
N LEU A 127 -5.70 -13.47 -7.23
CA LEU A 127 -6.37 -12.98 -8.44
C LEU A 127 -7.37 -14.00 -8.98
N LEU A 128 -7.00 -15.27 -9.03
CA LEU A 128 -7.92 -16.36 -9.42
C LEU A 128 -9.11 -16.48 -8.47
N CYS A 129 -8.88 -16.35 -7.16
CA CYS A 129 -9.94 -16.40 -6.17
C CYS A 129 -10.97 -15.27 -6.37
N ILE A 130 -10.51 -14.05 -6.68
CA ILE A 130 -11.39 -12.90 -6.97
C ILE A 130 -12.28 -13.19 -8.18
N LEU A 131 -11.75 -13.81 -9.24
CA LEU A 131 -12.54 -14.20 -10.41
C LEU A 131 -13.62 -15.23 -10.08
N THR A 132 -13.39 -16.08 -9.07
CA THR A 132 -14.37 -17.07 -8.58
C THR A 132 -15.34 -16.51 -7.52
N LEU A 133 -15.49 -15.19 -7.40
CA LEU A 133 -16.26 -14.52 -6.35
C LEU A 133 -15.82 -14.91 -4.92
N GLY A 134 -14.54 -15.20 -4.74
CA GLY A 134 -13.94 -15.52 -3.44
C GLY A 134 -14.05 -16.99 -3.01
N ILE A 135 -14.66 -17.87 -3.80
CA ILE A 135 -14.82 -19.29 -3.45
C ILE A 135 -13.46 -19.98 -3.31
N GLY A 136 -12.49 -19.65 -4.17
CA GLY A 136 -11.13 -20.19 -4.09
C GLY A 136 -10.41 -19.90 -2.76
N LEU A 137 -10.83 -18.90 -1.99
CA LEU A 137 -10.23 -18.56 -0.70
C LEU A 137 -10.39 -19.67 0.34
N LEU A 138 -11.43 -20.51 0.21
CA LEU A 138 -11.65 -21.64 1.12
C LEU A 138 -10.49 -22.64 1.12
N TRP A 139 -9.82 -22.82 -0.03
CA TRP A 139 -8.63 -23.67 -0.15
C TRP A 139 -7.33 -22.88 -0.02
N LEU A 140 -7.30 -21.66 -0.55
CA LEU A 140 -6.08 -20.85 -0.54
C LEU A 140 -5.70 -20.43 0.89
N TYR A 141 -6.67 -20.09 1.73
CA TYR A 141 -6.39 -19.65 3.10
C TYR A 141 -5.69 -20.71 3.96
N PRO A 142 -6.20 -21.95 4.10
CA PRO A 142 -5.48 -22.99 4.85
C PRO A 142 -4.12 -23.29 4.23
N TYR A 143 -3.99 -23.24 2.90
CA TYR A 143 -2.71 -23.44 2.22
C TYR A 143 -1.66 -22.37 2.58
N ILE A 144 -2.06 -21.09 2.64
CA ILE A 144 -1.21 -19.99 3.10
C ILE A 144 -0.81 -20.20 4.57
N LEU A 145 -1.76 -20.56 5.44
CA LEU A 145 -1.48 -20.81 6.86
C LEU A 145 -0.48 -21.95 7.06
N THR A 146 -0.66 -23.07 6.36
CA THR A 146 0.29 -24.20 6.41
C THR A 146 1.66 -23.79 5.89
N SER A 147 1.72 -23.03 4.80
CA SER A 147 3.00 -22.56 4.24
C SER A 147 3.75 -21.64 5.20
N ARG A 148 3.03 -20.75 5.91
CA ARG A 148 3.62 -19.89 6.94
C ARG A 148 4.06 -20.67 8.19
N ALA A 149 3.32 -21.70 8.59
CA ALA A 149 3.71 -22.59 9.68
C ALA A 149 4.97 -23.41 9.31
N ALA A 150 5.05 -23.95 8.09
CA ALA A 150 6.26 -24.63 7.61
C ALA A 150 7.46 -23.68 7.57
N PHE A 151 7.26 -22.44 7.12
CA PHE A 151 8.31 -21.42 7.15
C PHE A 151 8.79 -21.11 8.58
N TYR A 152 7.90 -21.12 9.58
CA TYR A 152 8.28 -20.98 10.98
C TYR A 152 9.22 -22.11 11.42
N GLU A 153 8.88 -23.37 11.15
CA GLU A 153 9.72 -24.53 11.49
C GLU A 153 11.10 -24.46 10.81
N ASP A 154 11.16 -24.05 9.54
CA ASP A 154 12.42 -23.85 8.82
C ASP A 154 13.29 -22.77 9.49
N VAL A 155 12.67 -21.65 9.88
CA VAL A 155 13.37 -20.53 10.53
C VAL A 155 13.82 -20.92 11.94
N LYS A 156 12.99 -21.64 12.69
CA LYS A 156 13.31 -22.18 14.03
C LYS A 156 14.47 -23.15 13.97
N THR A 157 14.42 -24.13 13.07
CA THR A 157 15.51 -25.07 12.85
C THR A 157 16.79 -24.36 12.43
N ALA A 158 16.70 -23.37 11.52
CA ALA A 158 17.86 -22.58 11.11
C ALA A 158 18.46 -21.74 12.24
N TYR A 159 17.64 -21.28 13.19
CA TYR A 159 18.08 -20.53 14.36
C TYR A 159 18.74 -21.45 15.40
N GLU A 160 18.12 -22.59 15.71
CA GLU A 160 18.64 -23.58 16.66
C GLU A 160 19.93 -24.25 16.15
N SER A 161 20.00 -24.60 14.86
CA SER A 161 21.21 -25.13 14.21
C SER A 161 22.35 -24.10 14.11
N GLY A 162 22.03 -22.81 14.25
CA GLY A 162 22.99 -21.71 14.32
C GLY A 162 23.45 -21.35 15.73
N ASN A 163 23.00 -22.03 16.78
CA ASN A 163 23.48 -21.81 18.15
C ASN A 163 24.83 -22.50 18.42
N ILE A 164 25.90 -22.02 17.78
CA ILE A 164 27.07 -21.41 18.44
C ILE A 164 27.73 -20.47 17.41
N THR A 165 27.34 -19.19 17.34
CA THR A 165 28.28 -18.10 17.08
C THR A 165 27.66 -16.79 17.57
N GLU A 166 28.11 -16.42 18.78
CA GLU A 166 28.41 -15.07 19.29
C GLU A 166 27.37 -13.94 19.16
#